data_AF-A0A7S1CTH8-F1
#
_entry.id   AF-A0A7S1CTH8-F1
#
_cell.length_a   1.000
_cell.length_b   1.000
_cell.length_c   1.000
_cell.angle_alpha   90.00
_cell.angle_beta   90.00
_cell.angle_gamma   90.00
#
_symmetry.space_group_name_H-M   'P 1'
#
loop_
_entity.id
_entity.type
_entity.pdbx_description
1 polymer ?
#
loop_
_entity_poly.entity_id
_entity_poly.type
_entity_poly.pdbx_seq_one_letter_code
_entity_poly.pdbx_strand_id
1 'polypeptide(L)'
;TTAPGRAIGYRRCWAQRSADHRGDTEFNGIVCTLLSDEEFAELQSDSGGEHQSISMTEGLIYTVEKDLVQDCLAELDFREKGGYARDTIDVIEDDTGEKFKALLYRGTSENPAFWKRVLFDLPLAAAVMSVARGPSGPNDFYLLQLHSFLTHAAKHSPAAAAALKEHSGDEQTEKLAHMCKLLQTDYTPFFLLGTGSNEHNQLLLNSDDASVEERHELVEMLLVVPRSNCDVELLPKSLHAGGGHSALLTHNGELYLWGWNESGQLGRVSNIISDDKDLPFSENFVLPLQRIKVEQVSLGHNHTIVIEKETGRLVCFGENGRGQVDASSTNTSIHTPMTPVDLANEGFVDVAAGLFHSAAITKDGELVTW
;
A
#
# COMPACT_ATOMS: atom_id res chain seq x y z
N THR A 1 39.55 6.25 5.21
CA THR A 1 39.33 6.48 3.76
C THR A 1 37.99 5.91 3.36
N THR A 2 37.48 6.25 2.17
CA THR A 2 36.21 5.72 1.64
C THR A 2 36.41 5.21 0.21
N ALA A 3 35.85 4.05 -0.11
CA ALA A 3 35.90 3.48 -1.46
C ALA A 3 34.51 2.92 -1.85
N PRO A 4 34.14 2.94 -3.14
CA PRO A 4 32.97 2.23 -3.62
C PRO A 4 33.18 0.71 -3.49
N GLY A 5 32.12 -0.02 -3.16
CA GLY A 5 32.18 -1.46 -3.08
C GLY A 5 30.81 -2.10 -2.95
N ARG A 6 30.79 -3.42 -2.94
CA ARG A 6 29.57 -4.23 -2.88
C ARG A 6 29.64 -5.29 -1.80
N ALA A 7 28.55 -5.45 -1.06
CA ALA A 7 28.31 -6.58 -0.18
C ALA A 7 27.96 -7.82 -1.02
N ILE A 8 28.63 -8.94 -0.74
CA ILE A 8 28.46 -10.20 -1.47
C ILE A 8 27.46 -11.08 -0.72
N GLY A 9 26.39 -11.51 -1.39
CA GLY A 9 25.36 -12.39 -0.83
C GLY A 9 24.35 -11.70 0.08
N TYR A 10 24.17 -10.39 -0.09
CA TYR A 10 23.22 -9.57 0.68
C TYR A 10 22.35 -8.74 -0.24
N ARG A 11 21.09 -8.56 0.18
CA ARG A 11 20.07 -7.75 -0.50
C ARG A 11 19.64 -6.59 0.39
N ARG A 12 19.48 -5.41 -0.19
CA ARG A 12 18.87 -4.26 0.48
C ARG A 12 17.36 -4.41 0.49
N CYS A 13 16.84 -4.48 1.71
CA CYS A 13 15.43 -4.67 1.96
C CYS A 13 14.87 -3.51 2.77
N TRP A 14 13.61 -3.16 2.53
CA TRP A 14 12.93 -2.05 3.21
C TRP A 14 11.89 -2.58 4.19
N ALA A 15 12.38 -3.16 5.28
CA ALA A 15 11.56 -3.91 6.22
C ALA A 15 11.84 -3.58 7.69
N GLN A 16 12.59 -2.52 7.99
CA GLN A 16 12.90 -2.17 9.37
C GLN A 16 12.10 -0.95 9.81
N ARG A 17 11.30 -1.07 10.87
CA ARG A 17 10.57 0.05 11.47
C ARG A 17 11.55 1.07 12.07
N SER A 18 11.26 2.36 11.88
CA SER A 18 11.99 3.47 12.48
C SER A 18 11.03 4.37 13.27
N ALA A 19 11.14 4.32 14.59
CA ALA A 19 10.31 5.08 15.52
C ALA A 19 10.97 6.36 16.06
N ASP A 20 12.24 6.62 15.70
CA ASP A 20 13.08 7.66 16.31
C ASP A 20 13.82 8.54 15.28
N HIS A 21 13.83 8.15 14.01
CA HIS A 21 14.47 8.91 12.93
C HIS A 21 13.51 9.28 11.81
N ARG A 22 12.87 8.28 11.19
CA ARG A 22 12.04 8.44 9.98
C ARG A 22 10.54 8.28 10.24
N GLY A 23 10.16 7.96 11.46
CA GLY A 23 8.81 8.07 11.97
C GLY A 23 8.84 8.42 13.46
N ASP A 24 7.75 8.13 14.13
CA ASP A 24 7.60 8.26 15.57
C ASP A 24 7.00 6.98 16.19
N THR A 25 6.70 7.02 17.49
CA THR A 25 6.18 5.87 18.25
C THR A 25 4.77 5.47 17.85
N GLU A 26 3.97 6.38 17.29
CA GLU A 26 2.59 6.13 16.85
C GLU A 26 2.55 5.71 15.38
N PHE A 27 3.36 6.35 14.53
CA PHE A 27 3.48 6.06 13.11
C PHE A 27 4.94 5.86 12.72
N ASN A 28 5.34 4.59 12.72
CA ASN A 28 6.72 4.20 12.43
C ASN A 28 7.03 4.40 10.95
N GLY A 29 8.21 4.95 10.65
CA GLY A 29 8.76 4.92 9.30
C GLY A 29 9.36 3.56 8.97
N ILE A 30 9.86 3.41 7.75
CA ILE A 30 10.57 2.26 7.23
C ILE A 30 11.96 2.69 6.76
N VAL A 31 12.99 2.00 7.24
CA VAL A 31 14.39 2.18 6.81
C VAL A 31 14.93 0.87 6.23
N CYS A 32 16.05 0.96 5.52
CA CYS A 32 16.62 -0.21 4.89
C CYS A 32 17.42 -1.06 5.87
N THR A 33 17.45 -2.37 5.62
CA THR A 33 18.38 -3.33 6.23
C THR A 33 19.02 -4.18 5.13
N LEU A 34 20.02 -4.98 5.48
CA LEU A 34 20.60 -5.99 4.62
C LEU A 34 20.23 -7.39 5.14
N LEU A 35 19.52 -8.15 4.31
CA LEU A 35 19.27 -9.58 4.53
C LEU A 35 20.25 -10.38 3.70
N SER A 36 20.77 -11.48 4.24
CA SER A 36 21.51 -12.43 3.44
C SER A 36 20.58 -13.09 2.41
N ASP A 37 21.14 -13.63 1.32
CA ASP A 37 20.36 -14.39 0.34
C ASP A 37 19.59 -15.56 0.99
N GLU A 38 20.18 -16.18 2.01
CA GLU A 38 19.57 -17.27 2.78
C GLU A 38 18.38 -16.79 3.61
N GLU A 39 18.54 -15.72 4.40
CA GLU A 39 17.46 -15.15 5.22
C GLU A 39 16.29 -14.67 4.36
N PHE A 40 16.59 -14.04 3.22
CA PHE A 40 15.56 -13.57 2.30
C PHE A 40 14.76 -14.74 1.69
N ALA A 41 15.45 -15.82 1.29
CA ALA A 41 14.81 -17.01 0.74
C ALA A 41 13.92 -17.72 1.78
N GLU A 42 14.36 -17.81 3.05
CA GLU A 42 13.56 -18.38 4.14
C GLU A 42 12.25 -17.61 4.36
N LEU A 43 12.27 -16.29 4.18
CA LEU A 43 11.08 -15.45 4.38
C LEU A 43 10.02 -15.58 3.28
N GLN A 44 10.40 -16.00 2.05
CA GLN A 44 9.51 -16.08 0.89
C GLN A 44 8.57 -17.31 0.86
N SER A 45 8.76 -18.29 1.75
CA SER A 45 7.86 -19.44 1.92
C SER A 45 7.41 -20.14 0.62
N ASP A 46 8.36 -20.49 -0.25
CA ASP A 46 8.15 -21.57 -1.22
C ASP A 46 9.44 -22.37 -1.46
N SER A 47 9.34 -23.67 -1.22
CA SER A 47 10.42 -24.66 -1.30
C SER A 47 10.75 -25.00 -2.74
N GLY A 48 11.95 -24.63 -3.19
CA GLY A 48 12.49 -25.07 -4.47
C GLY A 48 13.75 -24.29 -4.81
N GLY A 49 14.90 -24.81 -4.37
CA GLY A 49 16.20 -24.21 -4.67
C GLY A 49 16.48 -24.21 -6.17
N GLU A 50 16.09 -23.13 -6.85
CA GLU A 50 16.91 -22.64 -7.94
C GLU A 50 18.13 -21.95 -7.33
N HIS A 51 19.31 -22.19 -7.91
CA HIS A 51 20.50 -21.41 -7.59
C HIS A 51 20.21 -19.94 -7.94
N GLN A 52 19.67 -19.19 -6.98
CA GLN A 52 19.67 -17.75 -7.07
C GLN A 52 21.14 -17.33 -7.13
N SER A 53 21.46 -16.59 -8.18
CA SER A 53 22.70 -15.82 -8.28
C SER A 53 22.99 -15.13 -6.94
N ILE A 54 24.25 -15.21 -6.48
CA ILE A 54 24.70 -14.47 -5.31
C ILE A 54 24.42 -12.99 -5.53
N SER A 55 23.62 -12.39 -4.65
CA SER A 55 23.27 -10.98 -4.77
C SER A 55 24.48 -10.09 -4.49
N MET A 56 24.47 -8.92 -5.10
CA MET A 56 25.47 -7.89 -4.86
C MET A 56 24.75 -6.60 -4.49
N THR A 57 25.01 -6.07 -3.29
CA THR A 57 24.44 -4.77 -2.87
C THR A 57 25.51 -3.69 -2.84
N GLU A 58 25.26 -2.61 -3.58
CA GLU A 58 26.13 -1.45 -3.75
C GLU A 58 26.19 -0.58 -2.49
N GLY A 59 27.38 -0.05 -2.18
CA GLY A 59 27.58 0.83 -1.05
C GLY A 59 28.93 1.51 -1.03
N LEU A 60 29.31 1.97 0.16
CA LEU A 60 30.63 2.55 0.43
C LEU A 60 31.30 1.76 1.54
N ILE A 61 32.58 1.49 1.34
CA ILE A 61 33.47 0.87 2.33
C ILE A 61 34.23 1.99 3.03
N TYR A 62 34.14 2.03 4.37
CA TYR A 62 34.86 2.99 5.20
C TYR A 62 36.01 2.30 5.93
N THR A 63 37.24 2.77 5.70
CA THR A 63 38.41 2.33 6.47
C THR A 63 38.68 3.32 7.58
N VAL A 64 38.60 2.84 8.83
CA VAL A 64 38.82 3.61 10.05
C VAL A 64 40.25 3.39 10.55
N GLU A 65 40.93 4.46 10.95
CA GLU A 65 42.27 4.36 11.55
C GLU A 65 42.20 3.61 12.87
N LYS A 66 43.22 2.78 13.15
CA LYS A 66 43.24 1.85 14.29
C LYS A 66 42.94 2.53 15.62
N ASP A 67 43.44 3.74 15.81
CA ASP A 67 43.31 4.50 17.06
C ASP A 67 41.91 5.12 17.24
N LEU A 68 41.10 5.21 16.17
CA LEU A 68 39.74 5.74 16.17
C LEU A 68 38.65 4.67 16.20
N VAL A 69 39.01 3.38 16.03
CA VAL A 69 38.04 2.29 15.87
C VAL A 69 37.05 2.24 17.04
N GLN A 70 37.52 2.33 18.28
CA GLN A 70 36.65 2.21 19.45
C GLN A 70 35.65 3.36 19.56
N ASP A 71 36.10 4.58 19.28
CA ASP A 71 35.23 5.77 19.31
C ASP A 71 34.18 5.69 18.19
N CYS A 72 34.58 5.31 16.97
CA CYS A 72 33.64 5.10 15.87
C CYS A 72 32.62 4.00 16.18
N LEU A 73 33.05 2.91 16.82
CA LEU A 73 32.17 1.81 17.21
C LEU A 73 31.13 2.24 18.26
N ALA A 74 31.53 3.06 19.24
CA ALA A 74 30.62 3.58 20.25
C ALA A 74 29.54 4.49 19.65
N GLU A 75 29.91 5.37 18.72
CA GLU A 75 28.98 6.25 18.02
C GLU A 75 28.00 5.46 17.13
N LEU A 76 28.49 4.45 16.40
CA LEU A 76 27.66 3.60 15.56
C LEU A 76 26.70 2.73 16.38
N ASP A 77 27.14 2.16 17.51
CA ASP A 77 26.25 1.42 18.42
C ASP A 77 25.11 2.30 18.94
N PHE A 78 25.42 3.55 19.30
CA PHE A 78 24.41 4.48 19.78
C PHE A 78 23.41 4.86 18.69
N ARG A 79 23.91 5.08 17.47
CA ARG A 79 23.08 5.42 16.31
C ARG A 79 22.15 4.26 15.91
N GLU A 80 22.66 3.04 15.93
CA GLU A 80 21.96 1.86 15.43
C GLU A 80 21.27 1.04 16.55
N LYS A 81 21.05 1.68 17.71
CA LYS A 81 20.38 1.11 18.90
C LYS A 81 18.97 0.57 18.67
N GLY A 82 18.36 0.84 17.51
CA GLY A 82 17.06 0.33 17.05
C GLY A 82 17.04 -1.18 16.73
N GLY A 83 17.90 -1.98 17.37
CA GLY A 83 17.98 -3.43 17.22
C GLY A 83 18.89 -3.93 16.10
N TYR A 84 19.70 -3.07 15.47
CA TYR A 84 20.69 -3.53 14.50
C TYR A 84 21.82 -4.25 15.23
N ALA A 85 22.24 -5.38 14.67
CA ALA A 85 23.37 -6.16 15.16
C ALA A 85 24.60 -5.92 14.28
N ARG A 86 25.78 -6.06 14.89
CA ARG A 86 27.06 -6.09 14.20
C ARG A 86 27.25 -7.45 13.52
N ASP A 87 27.58 -7.43 12.25
CA ASP A 87 27.90 -8.61 11.46
C ASP A 87 29.20 -8.40 10.67
N THR A 88 29.89 -9.48 10.32
CA THR A 88 31.10 -9.42 9.50
C THR A 88 30.83 -10.10 8.17
N ILE A 89 30.77 -9.30 7.12
CA ILE A 89 30.35 -9.74 5.79
C ILE A 89 31.52 -9.72 4.80
N ASP A 90 31.41 -10.52 3.74
CA ASP A 90 32.35 -10.44 2.62
C ASP A 90 31.94 -9.29 1.68
N VAL A 91 32.91 -8.43 1.37
CA VAL A 91 32.74 -7.30 0.45
C VAL A 91 33.76 -7.36 -0.67
N ILE A 92 33.46 -6.72 -1.79
CA ILE A 92 34.40 -6.44 -2.87
C ILE A 92 34.52 -4.93 -3.05
N GLU A 93 35.74 -4.41 -3.08
CA GLU A 93 36.00 -3.02 -3.46
C GLU A 93 36.00 -2.91 -4.99
N ASP A 94 35.29 -1.91 -5.53
CA ASP A 94 35.02 -1.86 -6.98
C ASP A 94 36.24 -1.48 -7.82
N ASP A 95 37.09 -0.59 -7.31
CA ASP A 95 38.26 -0.08 -8.04
C ASP A 95 39.41 -1.09 -8.09
N THR A 96 39.58 -1.87 -7.01
CA THR A 96 40.68 -2.84 -6.87
C THR A 96 40.25 -4.27 -7.21
N GLY A 97 38.95 -4.58 -7.10
CA GLY A 97 38.42 -5.94 -7.16
C GLY A 97 38.82 -6.80 -5.94
N GLU A 98 39.42 -6.20 -4.91
CA GLU A 98 39.88 -6.91 -3.73
C GLU A 98 38.69 -7.36 -2.88
N LYS A 99 38.73 -8.60 -2.39
CA LYS A 99 37.73 -9.16 -1.49
C LYS A 99 38.27 -9.24 -0.08
N PHE A 100 37.50 -8.73 0.87
CA PHE A 100 37.86 -8.77 2.29
C PHE A 100 36.61 -8.74 3.16
N LYS A 101 36.81 -8.90 4.47
CA LYS A 101 35.73 -8.84 5.46
C LYS A 101 35.55 -7.43 5.98
N ALA A 102 34.30 -6.98 6.06
CA ALA A 102 33.93 -5.67 6.61
C ALA A 102 32.84 -5.81 7.67
N LEU A 103 32.85 -4.87 8.62
CA LEU A 103 31.80 -4.74 9.62
C LEU A 103 30.55 -4.12 8.98
N LEU A 104 29.39 -4.70 9.26
CA LEU A 104 28.08 -4.20 8.85
C LEU A 104 27.15 -4.12 10.06
N TYR A 105 26.35 -3.07 10.15
CA TYR A 105 25.19 -3.01 11.04
C TYR A 105 23.95 -3.40 10.23
N ARG A 106 23.22 -4.43 10.66
CA ARG A 106 21.98 -4.86 10.00
C ARG A 106 20.93 -5.31 11.00
N GLY A 107 19.65 -5.06 10.70
CA GLY A 107 18.52 -5.67 11.38
C GLY A 107 18.19 -7.00 10.70
N THR A 108 18.31 -8.11 11.44
CA THR A 108 17.93 -9.44 10.96
C THR A 108 16.41 -9.62 11.00
N SER A 109 15.89 -10.72 10.43
CA SER A 109 14.46 -11.10 10.54
C SER A 109 13.98 -11.27 11.98
N GLU A 110 14.89 -11.55 12.91
CA GLU A 110 14.62 -11.72 14.34
C GLU A 110 14.54 -10.38 15.11
N ASN A 111 14.86 -9.25 14.46
CA ASN A 111 14.75 -7.95 15.09
C ASN A 111 13.26 -7.63 15.38
N PRO A 112 12.87 -7.23 16.60
CA PRO A 112 11.47 -6.89 16.92
C PRO A 112 10.86 -5.78 16.06
N ALA A 113 11.69 -4.90 15.50
CA ALA A 113 11.28 -3.85 14.57
C ALA A 113 11.32 -4.30 13.09
N PHE A 114 11.68 -5.55 12.81
CA PHE A 114 11.54 -6.13 11.48
C PHE A 114 10.06 -6.33 11.14
N TRP A 115 9.65 -5.88 9.95
CA TRP A 115 8.28 -5.85 9.50
C TRP A 115 8.15 -6.65 8.21
N LYS A 116 7.94 -7.97 8.36
CA LYS A 116 7.87 -8.92 7.23
C LYS A 116 6.86 -8.52 6.15
N ARG A 117 5.71 -7.95 6.52
CA ARG A 117 4.65 -7.61 5.56
C ARG A 117 5.13 -6.62 4.49
N VAL A 118 5.77 -5.51 4.90
CA VAL A 118 6.21 -4.47 3.95
C VAL A 118 7.38 -4.90 3.07
N LEU A 119 8.07 -5.99 3.42
CA LEU A 119 9.07 -6.62 2.56
C LEU A 119 8.46 -7.13 1.25
N PHE A 120 7.22 -7.61 1.31
CA PHE A 120 6.51 -8.23 0.18
C PHE A 120 5.35 -7.37 -0.33
N ASP A 121 4.87 -6.42 0.47
CA ASP A 121 3.87 -5.41 0.11
C ASP A 121 4.55 -4.05 -0.12
N LEU A 122 5.24 -3.93 -1.26
CA LEU A 122 5.89 -2.66 -1.66
C LEU A 122 4.90 -1.48 -1.77
N PRO A 123 3.64 -1.65 -2.22
CA PRO A 123 2.60 -0.64 -2.11
C PRO A 123 2.45 -0.07 -0.70
N LEU A 124 2.30 -0.96 0.30
CA LEU A 124 2.22 -0.55 1.69
C LEU A 124 3.50 0.15 2.16
N ALA A 125 4.67 -0.39 1.83
CA ALA A 125 5.94 0.21 2.18
C ALA A 125 6.06 1.65 1.63
N ALA A 126 5.79 1.85 0.34
CA ALA A 126 5.84 3.15 -0.32
C ALA A 126 4.81 4.13 0.29
N ALA A 127 3.61 3.66 0.57
CA ALA A 127 2.58 4.46 1.23
C ALA A 127 3.07 4.94 2.60
N VAL A 128 3.55 4.04 3.46
CA VAL A 128 4.05 4.40 4.80
C VAL A 128 5.18 5.43 4.68
N MET A 129 6.13 5.19 3.78
CA MET A 129 7.26 6.10 3.58
C MET A 129 6.86 7.47 3.03
N SER A 130 5.80 7.54 2.22
CA SER A 130 5.29 8.81 1.67
C SER A 130 4.65 9.72 2.71
N VAL A 131 4.17 9.17 3.83
CA VAL A 131 3.47 9.93 4.88
C VAL A 131 4.28 10.05 6.17
N ALA A 132 5.11 9.05 6.50
CA ALA A 132 5.87 9.01 7.75
C ALA A 132 6.90 10.14 7.85
N ARG A 133 6.97 10.75 9.03
CA ARG A 133 7.92 11.82 9.36
C ARG A 133 8.45 11.59 10.76
N GLY A 134 9.77 11.69 10.92
CA GLY A 134 10.41 11.61 12.22
C GLY A 134 11.34 12.80 12.48
N PRO A 135 12.07 12.79 13.60
CA PRO A 135 13.02 13.85 13.97
C PRO A 135 14.11 14.11 12.92
N SER A 136 14.47 13.11 12.12
CA SER A 136 15.45 13.23 11.02
C SER A 136 14.83 13.67 9.69
N GLY A 137 13.55 14.03 9.70
CA GLY A 137 12.79 14.50 8.55
C GLY A 137 11.89 13.42 7.92
N PRO A 138 11.35 13.69 6.72
CA PRO A 138 10.47 12.77 6.01
C PRO A 138 11.13 11.44 5.68
N ASN A 139 10.33 10.38 5.65
CA ASN A 139 10.83 9.04 5.38
C ASN A 139 11.14 8.81 3.90
N ASP A 140 10.27 9.26 3.00
CA ASP A 140 10.49 9.25 1.55
C ASP A 140 11.79 9.97 1.14
N PHE A 141 12.15 11.06 1.81
CA PHE A 141 13.38 11.80 1.57
C PHE A 141 14.62 10.91 1.76
N TYR A 142 14.63 10.06 2.78
CA TYR A 142 15.71 9.09 3.01
C TYR A 142 15.88 8.11 1.85
N LEU A 143 14.78 7.53 1.38
CA LEU A 143 14.75 6.64 0.22
C LEU A 143 15.23 7.34 -1.05
N LEU A 144 14.70 8.54 -1.32
CA LEU A 144 15.02 9.29 -2.53
C LEU A 144 16.48 9.75 -2.56
N GLN A 145 17.07 10.09 -1.39
CA GLN A 145 18.50 10.36 -1.28
C GLN A 145 19.35 9.13 -1.60
N LEU A 146 19.01 7.97 -1.03
CA LEU A 146 19.72 6.72 -1.31
C LEU A 146 19.60 6.33 -2.79
N HIS A 147 18.39 6.34 -3.34
CA HIS A 147 18.16 6.06 -4.75
C HIS A 147 18.93 7.03 -5.67
N SER A 148 18.99 8.32 -5.34
CA SER A 148 19.77 9.30 -6.08
C SER A 148 21.27 9.01 -6.03
N PHE A 149 21.79 8.61 -4.86
CA PHE A 149 23.19 8.24 -4.69
C PHE A 149 23.55 7.03 -5.57
N LEU A 150 22.77 5.96 -5.51
CA LEU A 150 22.99 4.74 -6.31
C LEU A 150 22.91 5.03 -7.81
N THR A 151 21.88 5.78 -8.23
CA THR A 151 21.71 6.17 -9.63
C THR A 151 22.89 7.00 -10.14
N HIS A 152 23.44 7.88 -9.29
CA HIS A 152 24.62 8.67 -9.64
C HIS A 152 25.86 7.79 -9.75
N ALA A 153 26.10 6.89 -8.79
CA ALA A 153 27.19 5.93 -8.82
C ALA A 153 27.16 5.06 -10.09
N ALA A 154 25.97 4.57 -10.47
CA ALA A 154 25.72 3.80 -11.68
C ALA A 154 26.17 4.53 -12.96
N LYS A 155 25.84 5.82 -13.07
CA LYS A 155 26.17 6.63 -14.25
C LYS A 155 27.67 6.82 -14.44
N HIS A 156 28.44 6.75 -13.36
CA HIS A 156 29.87 7.05 -13.36
C HIS A 156 30.75 5.80 -13.25
N SER A 157 30.18 4.59 -13.14
CA SER A 157 30.92 3.33 -13.10
C SER A 157 30.22 2.25 -13.94
N PRO A 158 30.87 1.70 -14.99
CA PRO A 158 30.34 0.57 -15.75
C PRO A 158 30.07 -0.67 -14.87
N ALA A 159 30.88 -0.88 -13.83
CA ALA A 159 30.68 -1.96 -12.87
C ALA A 159 29.43 -1.75 -12.02
N ALA A 160 29.17 -0.51 -11.57
CA ALA A 160 27.94 -0.16 -10.84
C ALA A 160 26.70 -0.19 -11.75
N ALA A 161 26.84 0.22 -13.01
CA ALA A 161 25.74 0.15 -14.00
C ALA A 161 25.34 -1.28 -14.35
N ALA A 162 26.31 -2.21 -14.44
CA ALA A 162 26.05 -3.62 -14.68
C ALA A 162 25.38 -4.28 -13.47
N ALA A 163 25.83 -3.95 -12.26
CA ALA A 163 25.29 -4.49 -11.01
C ALA A 163 23.83 -4.06 -10.75
N LEU A 164 23.42 -2.85 -11.17
CA LEU A 164 22.01 -2.42 -11.11
C LEU A 164 21.07 -3.15 -12.09
N LYS A 165 21.59 -3.79 -13.14
CA LYS A 165 20.79 -4.43 -14.19
C LYS A 165 20.69 -5.95 -14.07
N GLU A 166 21.60 -6.60 -13.37
CA GLU A 166 21.64 -8.06 -13.18
C GLU A 166 21.94 -8.38 -11.70
N HIS A 167 21.00 -9.06 -11.04
CA HIS A 167 21.16 -9.56 -9.66
C HIS A 167 21.38 -8.47 -8.59
N SER A 168 20.88 -7.27 -8.85
CA SER A 168 21.03 -6.14 -7.92
C SER A 168 20.31 -6.48 -6.61
N GLY A 169 21.04 -6.35 -5.50
CA GLY A 169 20.41 -6.36 -4.18
C GLY A 169 19.48 -5.16 -3.95
N ASP A 170 19.35 -4.27 -4.93
CA ASP A 170 18.74 -2.95 -4.82
C ASP A 170 17.43 -2.77 -5.60
N GLU A 171 16.91 -3.81 -6.26
CA GLU A 171 15.69 -3.74 -7.08
C GLU A 171 14.49 -3.12 -6.35
N GLN A 172 14.30 -3.45 -5.07
CA GLN A 172 13.22 -2.87 -4.25
C GLN A 172 13.35 -1.35 -4.10
N THR A 173 14.57 -0.84 -4.02
CA THR A 173 14.84 0.60 -3.79
C THR A 173 14.35 1.44 -4.96
N GLU A 174 14.58 0.99 -6.21
CA GLU A 174 14.10 1.70 -7.41
C GLU A 174 12.58 1.70 -7.49
N LYS A 175 11.95 0.53 -7.29
CA LYS A 175 10.49 0.37 -7.30
C LYS A 175 9.83 1.27 -6.25
N LEU A 176 10.32 1.23 -5.00
CA LEU A 176 9.80 2.08 -3.92
C LEU A 176 9.99 3.56 -4.21
N ALA A 177 11.15 3.96 -4.74
CA ALA A 177 11.42 5.36 -5.08
C ALA A 177 10.47 5.88 -6.16
N HIS A 178 10.15 5.06 -7.16
CA HIS A 178 9.14 5.39 -8.17
C HIS A 178 7.75 5.54 -7.55
N MET A 179 7.34 4.58 -6.73
CA MET A 179 6.04 4.57 -6.05
C MET A 179 5.85 5.78 -5.11
N CYS A 180 6.86 6.12 -4.31
CA CYS A 180 6.80 7.29 -3.43
C CYS A 180 6.62 8.59 -4.22
N LYS A 181 7.26 8.73 -5.39
CA LYS A 181 7.08 9.92 -6.25
C LYS A 181 5.64 10.03 -6.74
N LEU A 182 5.05 8.94 -7.21
CA LEU A 182 3.64 8.89 -7.63
C LEU A 182 2.68 9.28 -6.49
N LEU A 183 2.94 8.80 -5.26
CA LEU A 183 2.14 9.15 -4.08
C LEU A 183 2.30 10.62 -3.63
N GLN A 184 3.42 11.27 -3.98
CA GLN A 184 3.63 12.69 -3.70
C GLN A 184 2.85 13.58 -4.68
N THR A 185 2.68 13.16 -5.93
CA THR A 185 2.15 13.99 -7.01
C THR A 185 0.72 13.65 -7.41
N ASP A 186 0.44 12.36 -7.63
CA ASP A 186 -0.70 11.92 -8.44
C ASP A 186 -1.74 11.15 -7.62
N TYR A 187 -1.34 10.58 -6.47
CA TYR A 187 -2.19 9.69 -5.69
C TYR A 187 -2.24 10.06 -4.21
N THR A 188 -3.28 9.59 -3.52
CA THR A 188 -3.45 9.73 -2.07
C THR A 188 -3.61 8.34 -1.46
N PRO A 189 -2.74 7.94 -0.51
CA PRO A 189 -2.93 6.71 0.25
C PRO A 189 -3.86 6.95 1.45
N PHE A 190 -4.78 6.02 1.69
CA PHE A 190 -5.52 5.90 2.94
C PHE A 190 -5.13 4.63 3.66
N PHE A 191 -4.75 4.80 4.93
CA PHE A 191 -4.53 3.69 5.86
C PHE A 191 -5.82 3.43 6.61
N LEU A 192 -6.36 2.23 6.43
CA LEU A 192 -7.58 1.79 7.08
C LEU A 192 -7.24 0.60 7.99
N LEU A 193 -8.09 0.32 8.97
CA LEU A 193 -8.00 -0.88 9.79
C LEU A 193 -9.25 -1.73 9.55
N GLY A 194 -9.06 -3.02 9.28
CA GLY A 194 -10.15 -3.95 9.00
C GLY A 194 -9.87 -5.34 9.53
N THR A 195 -10.88 -6.20 9.56
CA THR A 195 -10.82 -7.60 9.97
C THR A 195 -11.97 -8.34 9.30
N GLY A 196 -11.90 -9.66 9.18
CA GLY A 196 -12.88 -10.51 8.53
C GLY A 196 -12.37 -11.16 7.24
N SER A 197 -13.30 -11.52 6.36
CA SER A 197 -13.00 -12.18 5.09
C SER A 197 -12.34 -11.22 4.08
N ASN A 198 -11.39 -11.74 3.29
CA ASN A 198 -10.81 -11.07 2.13
C ASN A 198 -11.05 -11.84 0.82
N GLU A 199 -12.04 -12.75 0.78
CA GLU A 199 -12.34 -13.60 -0.41
C GLU A 199 -12.58 -12.80 -1.70
N HIS A 200 -13.04 -11.56 -1.58
CA HIS A 200 -13.30 -10.66 -2.70
C HIS A 200 -12.39 -9.42 -2.69
N ASN A 201 -11.28 -9.46 -1.96
CA ASN A 201 -10.38 -8.32 -1.76
C ASN A 201 -11.04 -7.13 -1.02
N GLN A 202 -12.07 -7.36 -0.21
CA GLN A 202 -12.76 -6.31 0.55
C GLN A 202 -11.90 -5.70 1.68
N LEU A 203 -10.81 -6.38 2.06
CA LEU A 203 -9.79 -5.86 2.98
C LEU A 203 -8.56 -5.27 2.26
N LEU A 204 -8.54 -5.21 0.92
CA LEU A 204 -7.40 -4.67 0.14
C LEU A 204 -6.08 -5.33 0.54
N LEU A 205 -6.12 -6.65 0.71
CA LEU A 205 -4.93 -7.45 0.98
C LEU A 205 -4.61 -8.24 -0.28
N ASN A 206 -3.32 -8.28 -0.61
CA ASN A 206 -2.84 -8.97 -1.80
C ASN A 206 -3.25 -10.46 -1.79
N SER A 207 -3.82 -10.93 -2.89
CA SER A 207 -4.39 -12.29 -3.02
C SER A 207 -3.34 -13.40 -3.02
N ASP A 208 -2.06 -13.05 -3.21
CA ASP A 208 -0.95 -14.01 -3.20
C ASP A 208 -0.64 -14.56 -1.79
N ASP A 209 -1.17 -13.93 -0.74
CA ASP A 209 -1.27 -14.55 0.58
C ASP A 209 -2.50 -15.47 0.63
N ALA A 210 -2.53 -16.47 -0.27
CA ALA A 210 -3.58 -17.48 -0.41
C ALA A 210 -3.82 -18.33 0.86
N SER A 211 -3.03 -18.08 1.92
CA SER A 211 -3.09 -18.79 3.17
C SER A 211 -4.16 -18.28 4.13
N VAL A 212 -4.77 -17.10 3.89
CA VAL A 212 -5.72 -16.51 4.84
C VAL A 212 -6.91 -15.82 4.16
N GLU A 213 -7.94 -16.60 3.82
CA GLU A 213 -9.25 -16.13 3.39
C GLU A 213 -9.97 -15.28 4.47
N GLU A 214 -9.65 -15.50 5.76
CA GLU A 214 -10.22 -14.77 6.91
C GLU A 214 -9.17 -14.25 7.91
N ARG A 215 -9.18 -12.95 8.18
CA ARG A 215 -8.36 -12.31 9.21
C ARG A 215 -9.17 -12.12 10.49
N HIS A 216 -8.89 -12.85 11.56
CA HIS A 216 -9.54 -12.64 12.87
C HIS A 216 -8.91 -11.52 13.72
N GLU A 217 -7.86 -10.89 13.21
CA GLU A 217 -7.17 -9.77 13.84
C GLU A 217 -7.34 -8.51 12.99
N LEU A 218 -7.18 -7.34 13.62
CA LEU A 218 -7.13 -6.08 12.90
C LEU A 218 -5.88 -6.04 12.02
N VAL A 219 -6.09 -5.77 10.75
CA VAL A 219 -5.05 -5.61 9.74
C VAL A 219 -5.11 -4.20 9.17
N GLU A 220 -3.94 -3.64 8.91
CA GLU A 220 -3.80 -2.41 8.13
C GLU A 220 -4.17 -2.69 6.68
N MET A 221 -4.99 -1.85 6.08
CA MET A 221 -5.41 -1.93 4.69
C MET A 221 -4.94 -0.67 3.99
N LEU A 222 -4.49 -0.80 2.75
CA LEU A 222 -4.05 0.32 1.94
C LEU A 222 -5.04 0.54 0.81
N LEU A 223 -5.67 1.71 0.78
CA LEU A 223 -6.45 2.18 -0.36
C LEU A 223 -5.69 3.31 -1.04
N VAL A 224 -5.40 3.17 -2.34
CA VAL A 224 -4.75 4.22 -3.14
C VAL A 224 -5.75 4.79 -4.13
N VAL A 225 -5.92 6.11 -4.12
CA VAL A 225 -6.85 6.81 -5.02
C VAL A 225 -6.14 7.90 -5.82
N PRO A 226 -6.58 8.22 -7.05
CA PRO A 226 -6.12 9.40 -7.77
C PRO A 226 -6.43 10.68 -7.03
N ARG A 227 -5.49 11.63 -7.04
CA ARG A 227 -5.79 13.01 -6.69
C ARG A 227 -6.63 13.62 -7.81
N SER A 228 -7.79 14.17 -7.46
CA SER A 228 -8.54 15.03 -8.38
C SER A 228 -7.92 16.43 -8.39
N ASN A 229 -7.92 17.10 -9.54
CA ASN A 229 -7.36 18.45 -9.73
C ASN A 229 -8.08 19.56 -8.94
N CYS A 230 -9.04 19.21 -8.07
CA CYS A 230 -9.87 20.15 -7.32
C CYS A 230 -9.51 20.04 -5.84
N ASP A 231 -8.57 20.88 -5.42
CA ASP A 231 -8.05 21.00 -4.05
C ASP A 231 -9.15 21.25 -3.00
N VAL A 232 -9.65 20.15 -2.43
CA VAL A 232 -9.94 20.03 -1.00
C VAL A 232 -9.48 18.63 -0.65
N GLU A 233 -8.54 18.52 0.28
CA GLU A 233 -7.98 17.26 0.80
C GLU A 233 -9.05 16.18 0.80
N LEU A 234 -8.77 15.04 0.16
CA LEU A 234 -9.65 13.87 0.07
C LEU A 234 -9.85 13.27 1.47
N LEU A 235 -10.47 14.01 2.39
CA LEU A 235 -10.56 13.61 3.78
C LEU A 235 -11.65 12.54 3.91
N PRO A 236 -11.33 11.40 4.54
CA PRO A 236 -12.30 10.34 4.76
C PRO A 236 -13.43 10.86 5.68
N LYS A 237 -14.68 10.71 5.25
CA LYS A 237 -15.89 11.04 6.03
C LYS A 237 -16.40 9.81 6.77
N SER A 238 -16.51 8.67 6.07
CA SER A 238 -17.07 7.44 6.63
C SER A 238 -16.68 6.20 5.82
N LEU A 239 -16.55 5.06 6.50
CA LEU A 239 -16.40 3.74 5.91
C LEU A 239 -17.71 2.97 5.99
N HIS A 240 -17.98 2.14 4.99
CA HIS A 240 -19.16 1.29 4.90
C HIS A 240 -18.76 -0.11 4.44
N ALA A 241 -19.52 -1.12 4.87
CA ALA A 241 -19.31 -2.51 4.49
C ALA A 241 -20.66 -3.16 4.15
N GLY A 242 -20.66 -3.98 3.10
CA GLY A 242 -21.79 -4.80 2.66
C GLY A 242 -21.47 -6.29 2.75
N GLY A 243 -22.11 -7.10 1.90
CA GLY A 243 -21.89 -8.55 1.89
C GLY A 243 -20.46 -8.96 1.52
N GLY A 244 -19.93 -8.40 0.43
CA GLY A 244 -18.57 -8.68 -0.06
C GLY A 244 -17.87 -7.45 -0.63
N HIS A 245 -18.36 -6.25 -0.36
CA HIS A 245 -17.81 -4.99 -0.86
C HIS A 245 -17.79 -3.94 0.22
N SER A 246 -16.93 -2.95 0.04
CA SER A 246 -16.66 -1.90 1.01
C SER A 246 -16.67 -0.54 0.31
N ALA A 247 -16.91 0.51 1.09
CA ALA A 247 -16.89 1.87 0.58
C ALA A 247 -16.17 2.84 1.50
N LEU A 248 -15.51 3.82 0.88
CA LEU A 248 -15.01 5.03 1.51
C LEU A 248 -15.75 6.21 0.90
N LEU A 249 -16.46 6.94 1.74
CA LEU A 249 -17.04 8.23 1.39
C LEU A 249 -16.14 9.34 1.94
N THR A 250 -15.81 10.32 1.12
CA THR A 250 -15.03 11.50 1.52
C THR A 250 -15.93 12.70 1.80
N HIS A 251 -15.38 13.73 2.47
CA HIS A 251 -16.11 14.96 2.76
C HIS A 251 -16.53 15.74 1.50
N ASN A 252 -15.75 15.65 0.42
CA ASN A 252 -16.09 16.26 -0.87
C ASN A 252 -17.16 15.47 -1.65
N GLY A 253 -17.64 14.35 -1.10
CA GLY A 253 -18.69 13.51 -1.68
C GLY A 253 -18.19 12.53 -2.75
N GLU A 254 -16.89 12.24 -2.81
CA GLU A 254 -16.38 11.14 -3.63
C GLU A 254 -16.59 9.81 -2.91
N LEU A 255 -17.19 8.86 -3.63
CA LEU A 255 -17.47 7.52 -3.14
C LEU A 255 -16.54 6.54 -3.85
N TYR A 256 -15.64 5.91 -3.10
CA TYR A 256 -14.80 4.83 -3.57
C TYR A 256 -15.43 3.50 -3.14
N LEU A 257 -15.56 2.57 -4.08
CA LEU A 257 -16.18 1.26 -3.88
C LEU A 257 -15.21 0.17 -4.35
N TRP A 258 -14.98 -0.84 -3.54
CA TRP A 258 -14.11 -1.99 -3.87
C TRP A 258 -14.66 -3.30 -3.31
N GLY A 259 -14.08 -4.41 -3.74
CA GLY A 259 -14.50 -5.75 -3.37
C GLY A 259 -15.31 -6.43 -4.46
N TRP A 260 -16.27 -7.26 -4.07
CA TRP A 260 -17.12 -8.04 -4.96
C TRP A 260 -18.02 -7.18 -5.85
N ASN A 261 -18.12 -7.50 -7.15
CA ASN A 261 -18.94 -6.75 -8.12
C ASN A 261 -19.71 -7.64 -9.11
N GLU A 262 -19.88 -8.94 -8.85
CA GLU A 262 -20.52 -9.83 -9.83
C GLU A 262 -21.94 -9.40 -10.23
N SER A 263 -22.67 -8.77 -9.31
CA SER A 263 -24.00 -8.21 -9.55
C SER A 263 -23.98 -6.72 -9.96
N GLY A 264 -22.81 -6.08 -10.06
CA GLY A 264 -22.68 -4.66 -10.38
C GLY A 264 -22.79 -3.71 -9.18
N GLN A 265 -22.66 -4.21 -7.96
CA GLN A 265 -22.79 -3.43 -6.71
C GLN A 265 -21.74 -2.32 -6.51
N LEU A 266 -20.70 -2.26 -7.33
CA LEU A 266 -19.75 -1.14 -7.36
C LEU A 266 -20.15 -0.03 -8.35
N GLY A 267 -21.26 -0.19 -9.08
CA GLY A 267 -21.79 0.83 -10.00
C GLY A 267 -20.99 0.98 -11.29
N ARG A 268 -20.36 -0.10 -11.74
CA ARG A 268 -19.58 -0.18 -12.98
C ARG A 268 -19.68 -1.56 -13.60
N VAL A 269 -19.57 -1.59 -14.94
CA VAL A 269 -19.76 -2.79 -15.79
C VAL A 269 -18.62 -3.81 -15.64
N SER A 270 -17.55 -3.46 -14.93
CA SER A 270 -16.36 -4.33 -14.77
C SER A 270 -15.72 -4.18 -13.38
N ASN A 271 -15.05 -5.24 -12.93
CA ASN A 271 -14.19 -5.30 -11.73
C ASN A 271 -12.93 -4.43 -11.80
N ILE A 272 -12.92 -3.35 -12.60
CA ILE A 272 -11.69 -2.60 -12.89
C ILE A 272 -11.29 -1.78 -11.65
N ILE A 273 -10.58 -2.43 -10.74
CA ILE A 273 -9.24 -2.04 -10.34
C ILE A 273 -8.46 -1.81 -11.64
N SER A 274 -7.83 -0.65 -11.87
CA SER A 274 -7.28 -0.27 -13.18
C SER A 274 -6.62 -1.43 -13.93
N ASP A 275 -7.03 -1.70 -15.18
CA ASP A 275 -6.40 -2.70 -16.05
C ASP A 275 -4.96 -2.30 -16.47
N ASP A 276 -4.50 -1.13 -16.02
CA ASP A 276 -3.13 -0.66 -16.17
C ASP A 276 -2.23 -1.46 -15.22
N LYS A 277 -1.86 -2.66 -15.66
CA LYS A 277 -0.93 -3.56 -14.97
C LYS A 277 0.45 -2.93 -14.76
N ASP A 278 0.75 -1.84 -15.46
CA ASP A 278 2.03 -1.12 -15.33
C ASP A 278 2.00 -0.16 -14.13
N LEU A 279 0.83 0.10 -13.51
CA LEU A 279 0.75 0.86 -12.27
C LEU A 279 1.22 0.02 -11.09
N PRO A 280 2.18 0.52 -10.29
CA PRO A 280 2.73 -0.24 -9.18
C PRO A 280 1.78 -0.39 -7.98
N PHE A 281 0.59 0.23 -8.03
CA PHE A 281 -0.46 0.15 -7.01
C PHE A 281 -1.71 -0.59 -7.48
N SER A 282 -1.64 -1.28 -8.64
CA SER A 282 -2.81 -1.82 -9.34
C SER A 282 -3.78 -2.50 -8.37
N GLU A 283 -3.38 -3.49 -7.58
CA GLU A 283 -4.26 -4.24 -6.66
C GLU A 283 -4.98 -3.41 -5.56
N ASN A 284 -4.44 -2.26 -5.18
CA ASN A 284 -4.98 -1.38 -4.13
C ASN A 284 -5.61 -0.10 -4.73
N PHE A 285 -5.67 -0.01 -6.05
CA PHE A 285 -6.08 1.19 -6.76
C PHE A 285 -7.59 1.20 -7.03
N VAL A 286 -8.27 2.25 -6.55
CA VAL A 286 -9.72 2.37 -6.70
C VAL A 286 -10.10 3.73 -7.26
N LEU A 287 -10.93 3.70 -8.30
CA LEU A 287 -11.54 4.89 -8.88
C LEU A 287 -12.84 5.24 -8.14
N PRO A 288 -13.16 6.55 -8.01
CA PRO A 288 -14.43 6.97 -7.44
C PRO A 288 -15.58 6.61 -8.39
N LEU A 289 -16.77 6.45 -7.82
CA LEU A 289 -18.01 6.36 -8.58
C LEU A 289 -18.17 7.64 -9.42
N GLN A 290 -18.16 7.49 -10.74
CA GLN A 290 -18.14 8.64 -11.63
C GLN A 290 -19.49 9.35 -11.66
N ARG A 291 -19.44 10.69 -11.83
CA ARG A 291 -20.57 11.58 -12.15
C ARG A 291 -21.61 11.83 -11.04
N ILE A 292 -21.42 11.28 -9.85
CA ILE A 292 -22.34 11.48 -8.72
C ILE A 292 -21.54 11.86 -7.49
N LYS A 293 -21.81 13.03 -6.92
CA LYS A 293 -21.33 13.36 -5.57
C LYS A 293 -22.32 12.80 -4.57
N VAL A 294 -21.82 12.09 -3.56
CA VAL A 294 -22.62 11.31 -2.62
C VAL A 294 -22.67 12.00 -1.27
N GLU A 295 -23.85 12.08 -0.66
CA GLU A 295 -24.03 12.56 0.71
C GLU A 295 -24.05 11.41 1.72
N GLN A 296 -24.74 10.32 1.37
CA GLN A 296 -24.87 9.10 2.14
C GLN A 296 -24.86 7.87 1.24
N VAL A 297 -24.40 6.76 1.80
CA VAL A 297 -24.32 5.46 1.14
C VAL A 297 -24.72 4.38 2.13
N SER A 298 -25.38 3.34 1.65
CA SER A 298 -25.58 2.08 2.38
C SER A 298 -25.32 0.91 1.44
N LEU A 299 -24.63 -0.11 1.96
CA LEU A 299 -24.25 -1.31 1.22
C LEU A 299 -25.07 -2.51 1.72
N GLY A 300 -25.78 -3.16 0.81
CA GLY A 300 -26.50 -4.40 1.10
C GLY A 300 -25.61 -5.63 0.87
N HIS A 301 -26.22 -6.81 0.68
CA HIS A 301 -25.43 -8.00 0.32
C HIS A 301 -24.75 -7.81 -1.04
N ASN A 302 -25.55 -7.60 -2.09
CA ASN A 302 -25.10 -7.48 -3.49
C ASN A 302 -25.62 -6.21 -4.17
N HIS A 303 -25.98 -5.16 -3.43
CA HIS A 303 -26.44 -3.90 -4.00
C HIS A 303 -26.00 -2.71 -3.14
N THR A 304 -26.00 -1.52 -3.75
CA THR A 304 -25.61 -0.26 -3.14
C THR A 304 -26.69 0.77 -3.37
N ILE A 305 -27.00 1.54 -2.32
CA ILE A 305 -27.94 2.66 -2.35
C ILE A 305 -27.17 3.91 -1.94
N VAL A 306 -27.31 5.00 -2.69
CA VAL A 306 -26.72 6.29 -2.36
C VAL A 306 -27.74 7.42 -2.45
N ILE A 307 -27.54 8.45 -1.63
CA ILE A 307 -28.19 9.75 -1.78
C ILE A 307 -27.22 10.68 -2.51
N GLU A 308 -27.62 11.17 -3.67
CA GLU A 308 -26.86 12.20 -4.40
C GLU A 308 -26.88 13.52 -3.62
N LYS A 309 -25.70 14.10 -3.43
CA LYS A 309 -25.47 15.27 -2.58
C LYS A 309 -26.17 16.54 -3.05
N GLU A 310 -26.26 16.74 -4.37
CA GLU A 310 -26.83 17.99 -4.92
C GLU A 310 -28.35 17.93 -5.01
N THR A 311 -28.91 16.81 -5.46
CA THR A 311 -30.36 16.69 -5.71
C THR A 311 -31.11 16.06 -4.54
N GLY A 312 -30.43 15.32 -3.67
CA GLY A 312 -31.04 14.46 -2.66
C GLY A 312 -31.74 13.23 -3.21
N ARG A 313 -31.55 12.90 -4.51
CA ARG A 313 -32.17 11.74 -5.14
C ARG A 313 -31.49 10.45 -4.72
N LEU A 314 -32.26 9.36 -4.69
CA LEU A 314 -31.71 8.02 -4.59
C LEU A 314 -31.08 7.60 -5.91
N VAL A 315 -29.94 6.95 -5.80
CA VAL A 315 -29.32 6.20 -6.89
C VAL A 315 -28.97 4.82 -6.36
N CYS A 316 -29.42 3.78 -7.05
CA CYS A 316 -29.23 2.40 -6.67
C CYS A 316 -28.57 1.61 -7.81
N PHE A 317 -27.78 0.61 -7.46
CA PHE A 317 -27.12 -0.30 -8.41
C PHE A 317 -26.72 -1.61 -7.73
N GLY A 318 -26.53 -2.66 -8.53
CA GLY A 318 -26.24 -4.02 -8.08
C GLY A 318 -27.35 -5.01 -8.39
N GLU A 319 -27.43 -6.07 -7.59
CA GLU A 319 -28.42 -7.13 -7.68
C GLU A 319 -29.83 -6.58 -7.54
N ASN A 320 -30.72 -7.00 -8.43
CA ASN A 320 -32.12 -6.62 -8.47
C ASN A 320 -33.07 -7.82 -8.61
N GLY A 321 -32.58 -9.06 -8.42
CA GLY A 321 -33.42 -10.27 -8.52
C GLY A 321 -34.63 -10.33 -7.58
N ARG A 322 -34.69 -9.45 -6.56
CA ARG A 322 -35.86 -9.28 -5.67
C ARG A 322 -36.49 -7.88 -5.73
N GLY A 323 -36.04 -7.04 -6.66
CA GLY A 323 -36.50 -5.65 -6.78
C GLY A 323 -35.78 -4.66 -5.87
N GLN A 324 -34.72 -5.06 -5.16
CA GLN A 324 -34.04 -4.24 -4.15
C GLN A 324 -33.30 -3.01 -4.69
N VAL A 325 -33.09 -2.90 -6.00
CA VAL A 325 -32.55 -1.70 -6.66
C VAL A 325 -33.69 -0.92 -7.31
N ASP A 326 -34.52 -1.60 -8.09
CA ASP A 326 -35.69 -1.04 -8.77
C ASP A 326 -36.78 -2.11 -8.89
N ALA A 327 -37.80 -2.00 -8.04
CA ALA A 327 -38.92 -2.92 -7.98
C ALA A 327 -39.80 -2.91 -9.25
N SER A 328 -39.69 -1.87 -10.09
CA SER A 328 -40.39 -1.77 -11.38
C SER A 328 -39.64 -2.45 -12.53
N SER A 329 -38.34 -2.73 -12.34
CA SER A 329 -37.46 -3.30 -13.35
C SER A 329 -37.52 -4.82 -13.36
N THR A 330 -37.52 -5.40 -14.57
CA THR A 330 -37.41 -6.86 -14.75
C THR A 330 -35.96 -7.35 -14.82
N ASN A 331 -34.98 -6.45 -14.82
CA ASN A 331 -33.57 -6.83 -14.83
C ASN A 331 -33.18 -7.37 -13.46
N THR A 332 -32.47 -8.50 -13.44
CA THR A 332 -31.99 -9.13 -12.20
C THR A 332 -30.71 -8.50 -11.66
N SER A 333 -30.01 -7.67 -12.45
CA SER A 333 -28.83 -6.93 -12.03
C SER A 333 -28.76 -5.60 -12.79
N ILE A 334 -28.38 -4.53 -12.09
CA ILE A 334 -28.31 -3.16 -12.60
C ILE A 334 -26.88 -2.66 -12.36
N HIS A 335 -26.04 -2.77 -13.38
CA HIS A 335 -24.59 -2.50 -13.27
C HIS A 335 -24.23 -1.02 -13.37
N THR A 336 -25.18 -0.16 -13.77
CA THR A 336 -24.99 1.28 -13.91
C THR A 336 -25.82 2.02 -12.88
N PRO A 337 -25.25 2.98 -12.14
CA PRO A 337 -26.01 3.80 -11.19
C PRO A 337 -27.22 4.44 -11.86
N MET A 338 -28.40 4.18 -11.31
CA MET A 338 -29.65 4.78 -11.80
C MET A 338 -30.58 5.15 -10.65
N THR A 339 -31.46 6.12 -10.90
CA THR A 339 -32.54 6.46 -9.97
C THR A 339 -33.68 5.45 -10.15
N PRO A 340 -34.15 4.79 -9.07
CA PRO A 340 -35.32 3.92 -9.14
C PRO A 340 -36.54 4.75 -9.57
N VAL A 341 -37.26 4.29 -10.60
CA VAL A 341 -38.15 5.17 -11.38
C VAL A 341 -39.40 5.63 -10.62
N ASP A 342 -39.78 5.00 -9.50
CA ASP A 342 -41.01 5.29 -8.77
C ASP A 342 -40.83 5.65 -7.28
N LEU A 343 -39.60 5.87 -6.81
CA LEU A 343 -39.34 6.25 -5.40
C LEU A 343 -39.33 7.77 -5.17
N ALA A 344 -39.99 8.53 -6.04
CA ALA A 344 -40.21 9.97 -5.95
C ALA A 344 -39.00 10.89 -6.24
N ASN A 345 -39.31 12.03 -6.86
CA ASN A 345 -38.44 13.23 -6.92
C ASN A 345 -38.26 13.90 -5.54
N GLU A 346 -38.41 13.13 -4.47
CA GLU A 346 -38.36 13.62 -3.10
C GLU A 346 -36.91 13.61 -2.63
N GLY A 347 -36.53 14.65 -1.90
CA GLY A 347 -35.21 14.67 -1.30
C GLY A 347 -35.18 13.63 -0.19
N PHE A 348 -34.23 12.71 -0.25
CA PHE A 348 -33.98 11.74 0.80
C PHE A 348 -32.95 12.27 1.79
N VAL A 349 -33.04 11.78 3.03
CA VAL A 349 -32.13 12.17 4.13
C VAL A 349 -31.48 10.99 4.84
N ASP A 350 -31.99 9.77 4.62
CA ASP A 350 -31.39 8.55 5.16
C ASP A 350 -31.64 7.34 4.25
N VAL A 351 -30.70 6.39 4.25
CA VAL A 351 -30.76 5.14 3.47
C VAL A 351 -30.23 3.96 4.27
N ALA A 352 -30.88 2.81 4.12
CA ALA A 352 -30.43 1.54 4.68
C ALA A 352 -30.64 0.41 3.67
N ALA A 353 -29.65 -0.47 3.57
CA ALA A 353 -29.64 -1.63 2.68
C ALA A 353 -29.51 -2.90 3.51
N GLY A 354 -30.47 -3.80 3.38
CA GLY A 354 -30.45 -5.12 3.98
C GLY A 354 -29.82 -6.16 3.06
N LEU A 355 -30.03 -7.45 3.38
CA LEU A 355 -29.54 -8.53 2.51
C LEU A 355 -30.14 -8.46 1.11
N PHE A 356 -31.46 -8.31 1.02
CA PHE A 356 -32.22 -8.33 -0.24
C PHE A 356 -33.38 -7.32 -0.27
N HIS A 357 -33.29 -6.26 0.51
CA HIS A 357 -34.29 -5.20 0.58
C HIS A 357 -33.62 -3.87 0.90
N SER A 358 -34.35 -2.80 0.69
CA SER A 358 -33.89 -1.43 0.75
C SER A 358 -34.88 -0.59 1.54
N ALA A 359 -34.37 0.45 2.19
CA ALA A 359 -35.16 1.41 2.94
C ALA A 359 -34.57 2.82 2.77
N ALA A 360 -35.44 3.82 2.73
CA ALA A 360 -35.03 5.21 2.72
C ALA A 360 -36.03 6.11 3.45
N ILE A 361 -35.55 7.22 3.99
CA ILE A 361 -36.35 8.24 4.67
C ILE A 361 -36.37 9.51 3.82
N THR A 362 -37.57 9.99 3.49
CA THR A 362 -37.77 11.25 2.76
C THR A 362 -37.54 12.46 3.68
N LYS A 363 -37.32 13.65 3.12
CA LYS A 363 -37.20 14.92 3.86
C LYS A 363 -38.43 15.22 4.73
N ASP A 364 -39.59 14.71 4.34
CA ASP A 364 -40.85 14.86 5.08
C ASP A 364 -41.04 13.79 6.17
N GLY A 365 -40.08 12.86 6.30
CA GLY A 365 -40.05 11.83 7.35
C GLY A 365 -40.80 10.55 6.99
N GLU A 366 -41.16 10.36 5.72
CA GLU A 366 -41.81 9.12 5.26
C GLU A 366 -40.76 8.00 5.09
N LEU A 367 -41.09 6.80 5.56
CA LEU A 367 -40.28 5.60 5.35
C LEU A 367 -40.78 4.85 4.11
N VAL A 368 -39.89 4.67 3.15
CA VAL A 368 -40.14 3.89 1.93
C VAL A 368 -39.26 2.65 1.95
N THR A 369 -39.82 1.49 1.63
CA THR A 369 -39.09 0.20 1.60
C THR A 369 -39.41 -0.56 0.32
N TRP A 370 -38.41 -1.23 -0.26
CA TRP A 370 -38.57 -2.03 -1.47
C TRP A 370 -37.65 -3.25 -1.52
#